data_AF-A0A968XFA3-F1
#
_entry.id   AF-A0A968XFA3-F1
#
_cell.length_a   1.000
_cell.length_b   1.000
_cell.length_c   1.000
_cell.angle_alpha   90.00
_cell.angle_beta   90.00
_cell.angle_gamma   90.00
#
_symmetry.space_group_name_H-M   'P 1'
#
loop_
_entity.id
_entity.type
_entity.pdbx_description
1 polymer ?
#
loop_
_entity_poly.entity_id
_entity_poly.type
_entity_poly.pdbx_seq_one_letter_code
_entity_poly.pdbx_strand_id
1 'polypeptide(L)'
;MNRLDRNMHLLAEKELDDYSFEFEGQPYAVPTVFQVWQKSPELRPIIAANRTHPDFSFVQARDADFAFQRVGARAGMVSFDGLRKSPQSHYFIRANIDARRLFNRLDSIDWNPVKWRTAGNPSIGKGELVSSYESCFA
;
A
#
# COMPACT_ATOMS: atom_id res chain seq x y z
N MET A 1 -9.98 -2.25 -5.94
CA MET A 1 -10.76 -2.42 -7.19
C MET A 1 -11.66 -3.66 -7.21
N ASN A 2 -11.20 -4.86 -6.84
CA ASN A 2 -12.04 -6.08 -6.90
C ASN A 2 -13.16 -6.19 -5.83
N ARG A 3 -13.34 -5.20 -4.95
CA ARG A 3 -14.39 -5.21 -3.90
C ARG A 3 -15.74 -4.68 -4.39
N LEU A 4 -15.74 -3.82 -5.43
CA LEU A 4 -16.95 -3.36 -6.08
C LEU A 4 -17.47 -4.45 -7.02
N ASP A 5 -18.79 -4.56 -7.14
CA ASP A 5 -19.45 -5.47 -8.08
C ASP A 5 -18.80 -5.38 -9.48
N ARG A 6 -18.55 -6.55 -10.09
CA ARG A 6 -17.86 -6.67 -11.38
C ARG A 6 -18.69 -6.13 -12.54
N ASN A 7 -20.00 -5.99 -12.37
CA ASN A 7 -20.89 -5.35 -13.35
C ASN A 7 -20.77 -3.82 -13.33
N MET A 8 -20.13 -3.21 -12.32
CA MET A 8 -19.98 -1.75 -12.26
C MET A 8 -18.67 -1.33 -12.92
N HIS A 9 -18.74 -0.64 -14.05
CA HIS A 9 -17.60 -0.14 -14.81
C HIS A 9 -17.36 1.34 -14.53
N LEU A 10 -16.10 1.71 -14.32
CA LEU A 10 -15.72 3.10 -14.10
C LEU A 10 -15.79 3.84 -15.43
N LEU A 11 -16.67 4.84 -15.53
CA LEU A 11 -16.81 5.69 -16.72
C LEU A 11 -15.97 6.95 -16.64
N ALA A 12 -15.90 7.55 -15.45
CA ALA A 12 -15.16 8.77 -15.24
C ALA A 12 -14.61 8.80 -13.81
N GLU A 13 -13.42 9.38 -13.68
CA GLU A 13 -12.78 9.69 -12.42
C GLU A 13 -12.22 11.11 -12.52
N LYS A 14 -12.38 11.86 -11.43
CA LYS A 14 -11.82 13.21 -11.28
C LYS A 14 -11.27 13.36 -9.88
N GLU A 15 -9.99 13.74 -9.78
CA GLU A 15 -9.42 14.25 -8.52
C GLU A 15 -10.12 15.56 -8.16
N LEU A 16 -10.57 15.67 -6.91
CA LEU A 16 -11.14 16.90 -6.39
C LEU A 16 -10.02 17.79 -5.88
N ASP A 17 -10.20 19.11 -6.04
CA ASP A 17 -9.26 20.10 -5.56
C ASP A 17 -9.14 20.03 -4.03
N ASP A 18 -7.96 20.38 -3.52
CA ASP A 18 -7.77 20.56 -2.08
C ASP A 18 -8.79 21.57 -1.54
N TYR A 19 -9.22 21.35 -0.30
CA TYR A 19 -10.23 22.18 0.39
C TYR A 19 -11.63 22.15 -0.24
N SER A 20 -11.97 21.10 -1.00
CA SER A 20 -13.35 20.84 -1.48
C SER A 20 -14.36 20.52 -0.35
N PHE A 21 -13.91 20.40 0.91
CA PHE A 21 -14.73 20.03 2.06
C PHE A 21 -14.58 21.03 3.20
N GLU A 22 -15.59 21.11 4.06
CA GLU A 22 -15.53 21.86 5.32
C GLU A 22 -15.52 20.89 6.51
N PHE A 23 -14.68 21.19 7.50
CA PHE A 23 -14.68 20.53 8.81
C PHE A 23 -14.75 21.61 9.89
N GLU A 24 -15.76 21.53 10.77
CA GLU A 24 -16.01 22.53 11.81
C GLU A 24 -16.12 23.97 11.26
N GLY A 25 -16.70 24.12 10.06
CA GLY A 25 -16.90 25.41 9.39
C GLY A 25 -15.63 26.02 8.81
N GLN A 26 -14.53 25.25 8.71
CA GLN A 26 -13.29 25.67 8.07
C GLN A 26 -12.97 24.79 6.85
N PRO A 27 -12.37 25.34 5.79
CA PRO A 27 -11.91 24.54 4.65
C PRO A 27 -10.93 23.45 5.09
N TYR A 28 -11.13 22.23 4.63
CA TYR A 28 -10.37 21.05 5.06
C TYR A 28 -9.91 20.23 3.86
N ALA A 29 -8.59 20.01 3.77
CA ALA A 29 -7.98 19.25 2.68
C ALA A 29 -8.11 17.75 2.95
N VAL A 30 -8.83 17.06 2.06
CA VAL A 30 -8.98 15.60 2.08
C VAL A 30 -8.66 15.07 0.69
N PRO A 31 -7.65 14.20 0.52
CA PRO A 31 -7.40 13.53 -0.76
C PRO A 31 -8.65 12.78 -1.19
N THR A 32 -9.30 13.24 -2.27
CA THR A 32 -10.61 12.74 -2.67
C THR A 32 -10.73 12.62 -4.19
N VAL A 33 -11.35 11.53 -4.64
CA VAL A 33 -11.73 11.33 -6.04
C VAL A 33 -13.25 11.24 -6.17
N PHE A 34 -13.80 11.90 -7.17
CA PHE A 34 -15.17 11.71 -7.63
C PHE A 34 -15.19 10.69 -8.76
N GLN A 35 -16.09 9.71 -8.67
CA GLN A 35 -16.18 8.63 -9.66
C GLN A 35 -17.61 8.44 -10.15
N VAL A 36 -17.76 8.21 -11.45
CA VAL A 36 -19.02 7.82 -12.08
C VAL A 36 -18.92 6.36 -12.53
N TRP A 37 -19.87 5.54 -12.08
CA TRP A 37 -19.90 4.11 -12.38
C TRP A 37 -21.17 3.74 -13.13
N GLN A 38 -21.03 2.91 -14.17
CA GLN A 38 -22.16 2.39 -14.97
C GLN A 38 -22.27 0.87 -14.81
N LYS A 39 -23.50 0.39 -14.61
CA LYS A 39 -23.80 -1.04 -14.62
C LYS A 39 -23.79 -1.57 -16.06
N SER A 40 -23.07 -2.66 -16.30
CA SER A 40 -23.01 -3.41 -17.56
C SER A 40 -23.27 -4.90 -17.30
N PRO A 41 -23.87 -5.65 -18.23
CA PRO A 41 -23.97 -7.11 -18.15
C PRO A 41 -22.60 -7.79 -18.34
N GLU A 42 -21.62 -7.11 -18.94
CA GLU A 42 -20.27 -7.64 -19.10
C GLU A 42 -19.49 -7.49 -17.80
N LEU A 43 -18.78 -8.54 -17.39
CA LEU A 43 -18.01 -8.51 -16.14
C LEU A 43 -16.63 -7.91 -16.37
N ARG A 44 -16.25 -6.93 -15.53
CA ARG A 44 -14.85 -6.46 -15.48
C ARG A 44 -13.87 -7.61 -15.21
N PRO A 45 -12.64 -7.54 -15.75
CA PRO A 45 -11.58 -8.48 -15.41
C PRO A 45 -11.19 -8.35 -13.93
N ILE A 46 -10.73 -9.46 -13.34
CA ILE A 46 -10.17 -9.47 -11.99
C ILE A 46 -8.73 -8.96 -12.08
N ILE A 47 -8.42 -7.89 -11.35
CA ILE A 47 -7.05 -7.39 -11.27
C ILE A 47 -6.31 -8.23 -10.21
N ALA A 48 -5.42 -9.11 -10.65
CA ALA A 48 -4.57 -9.88 -9.75
C ALA A 48 -3.44 -8.98 -9.24
N ALA A 49 -3.49 -8.58 -7.97
CA ALA A 49 -2.34 -7.97 -7.32
C ALA A 49 -1.42 -9.09 -6.85
N ASN A 50 -0.18 -9.14 -7.35
CA ASN A 50 0.81 -10.06 -6.84
C ASN A 50 1.10 -9.70 -5.38
N ARG A 51 1.07 -10.68 -4.48
CA ARG A 51 1.25 -10.48 -3.03
C ARG A 51 2.42 -11.26 -2.47
N THR A 52 3.22 -11.83 -3.37
CA THR A 52 4.35 -12.71 -3.09
C THR A 52 5.48 -12.35 -4.02
N HIS A 53 6.71 -12.50 -3.54
CA HIS A 53 7.90 -12.26 -4.35
C HIS A 53 8.96 -13.34 -4.02
N PRO A 54 9.76 -13.82 -4.99
CA PRO A 54 10.78 -14.82 -4.71
C PRO A 54 11.80 -14.39 -3.65
N ASP A 55 12.19 -13.11 -3.64
CA ASP A 55 13.22 -12.59 -2.72
C ASP A 55 12.80 -12.52 -1.25
N PHE A 56 11.51 -12.60 -0.92
CA PHE A 56 11.06 -12.43 0.46
C PHE A 56 9.69 -13.03 0.77
N SER A 57 9.45 -13.29 2.05
CA SER A 57 8.18 -13.84 2.57
C SER A 57 7.65 -13.00 3.73
N PHE A 58 6.33 -12.80 3.76
CA PHE A 58 5.65 -12.22 4.91
C PHE A 58 5.38 -13.32 5.95
N VAL A 59 5.97 -13.20 7.14
CA VAL A 59 5.95 -14.23 8.19
C VAL A 59 5.51 -13.65 9.54
N GLN A 60 5.56 -14.45 10.60
CA GLN A 60 5.39 -13.95 11.98
C GLN A 60 6.70 -13.34 12.49
N ALA A 61 6.61 -12.47 13.50
CA ALA A 61 7.77 -11.75 14.04
C ALA A 61 8.94 -12.67 14.45
N ARG A 62 8.63 -13.84 15.03
CA ARG A 62 9.64 -14.81 15.47
C ARG A 62 10.45 -15.46 14.33
N ASP A 63 9.92 -15.42 13.10
CA ASP A 63 10.49 -16.09 11.93
C ASP A 63 11.09 -15.07 10.95
N ALA A 64 11.10 -13.78 11.29
CA ALA A 64 11.49 -12.68 10.42
C ALA A 64 12.91 -12.18 10.69
N ASP A 65 13.55 -11.67 9.64
CA ASP A 65 14.87 -11.04 9.73
C ASP A 65 14.74 -9.56 10.15
N PHE A 66 13.70 -8.87 9.68
CA PHE A 66 13.40 -7.49 10.02
C PHE A 66 11.91 -7.17 9.82
N ALA A 67 11.50 -6.00 10.28
CA ALA A 67 10.13 -5.50 10.08
C ALA A 67 10.10 -4.35 9.06
N PHE A 68 8.94 -4.22 8.42
CA PHE A 68 8.57 -3.09 7.55
C PHE A 68 7.33 -2.42 8.13
N GLN A 69 7.40 -1.14 8.46
CA GLN A 69 6.25 -0.41 8.95
C GLN A 69 5.26 -0.16 7.81
N ARG A 70 4.04 -0.69 7.95
CA ARG A 70 2.99 -0.60 6.92
C ARG A 70 1.92 0.45 7.19
N VAL A 71 1.82 0.99 8.41
CA VAL A 71 0.82 1.99 8.80
C VAL A 71 1.45 3.08 9.66
N GLY A 72 0.99 4.32 9.47
CA GLY A 72 1.38 5.50 10.24
C GLY A 72 2.38 6.37 9.48
N ALA A 73 2.76 7.51 10.04
CA ALA A 73 3.61 8.51 9.38
C ALA A 73 4.91 7.95 8.76
N ARG A 74 5.47 6.90 9.40
CA ARG A 74 6.70 6.21 8.98
C ARG A 74 6.45 4.96 8.13
N ALA A 75 5.27 4.80 7.53
CA ALA A 75 5.02 3.73 6.57
C ALA A 75 6.09 3.77 5.46
N GLY A 76 6.70 2.62 5.19
CA GLY A 76 7.89 2.50 4.32
C GLY A 76 9.19 2.20 5.07
N MET A 77 9.25 2.48 6.38
CA MET A 77 10.46 2.26 7.17
C MET A 77 10.75 0.77 7.38
N VAL A 78 11.97 0.34 7.09
CA VAL A 78 12.51 -0.96 7.52
C VAL A 78 13.28 -0.83 8.84
N SER A 79 13.15 -1.83 9.73
CA SER A 79 13.77 -1.78 11.05
C SER A 79 13.90 -3.16 11.68
N PHE A 80 15.04 -3.43 12.33
CA PHE A 80 15.23 -4.60 13.19
C PHE A 80 14.48 -4.45 14.53
N ASP A 81 14.48 -3.26 15.13
CA ASP A 81 13.72 -2.96 16.35
C ASP A 81 12.20 -3.09 16.15
N GLY A 82 11.75 -2.95 14.89
CA GLY A 82 10.36 -3.13 14.49
C GLY A 82 9.82 -4.54 14.74
N LEU A 83 10.67 -5.56 14.95
CA LEU A 83 10.25 -6.93 15.27
C LEU A 83 9.46 -7.03 16.60
N ARG A 84 9.62 -6.06 17.50
CA ARG A 84 8.89 -5.98 18.77
C ARG A 84 7.55 -5.23 18.68
N LYS A 85 7.18 -4.77 17.48
CA LYS A 85 5.98 -3.94 17.26
C LYS A 85 4.76 -4.80 16.89
N SER A 86 3.61 -4.15 16.79
CA SER A 86 2.34 -4.83 16.51
C SER A 86 2.25 -5.29 15.04
N PRO A 87 1.73 -6.52 14.76
CA PRO A 87 1.42 -6.97 13.41
C PRO A 87 0.34 -6.12 12.73
N GLN A 88 -0.42 -5.33 13.48
CA GLN A 88 -1.41 -4.42 12.90
C GLN A 88 -0.74 -3.26 12.16
N SER A 89 0.46 -2.83 12.55
CA SER A 89 1.18 -1.71 11.93
C SER A 89 2.46 -2.12 11.20
N HIS A 90 2.89 -3.38 11.31
CA HIS A 90 4.12 -3.88 10.69
C HIS A 90 3.88 -5.16 9.89
N TYR A 91 4.59 -5.27 8.78
CA TYR A 91 4.87 -6.54 8.14
C TYR A 91 6.19 -7.08 8.67
N PHE A 92 6.25 -8.38 8.97
CA PHE A 92 7.49 -9.05 9.33
C PHE A 92 7.98 -9.83 8.11
N ILE A 93 9.23 -9.58 7.74
CA ILE A 93 9.80 -10.01 6.47
C ILE A 93 10.94 -10.98 6.76
N ARG A 94 10.87 -12.16 6.14
CA ARG A 94 11.99 -13.09 6.02
C ARG A 94 12.55 -12.98 4.61
N ALA A 95 13.84 -12.75 4.49
CA ALA A 95 14.54 -12.74 3.23
C ALA A 95 14.77 -14.16 2.72
N ASN A 96 14.54 -14.36 1.43
CA ASN A 96 14.93 -15.58 0.70
C ASN A 96 16.23 -15.36 -0.10
N ILE A 97 16.77 -14.13 -0.04
CA ILE A 97 18.09 -13.72 -0.51
C ILE A 97 18.91 -13.24 0.69
N ASP A 98 20.11 -12.69 0.47
CA ASP A 98 20.87 -12.02 1.54
C ASP A 98 20.00 -10.96 2.26
N ALA A 99 19.83 -11.12 3.57
CA ALA A 99 18.89 -10.31 4.35
C ALA A 99 19.27 -8.83 4.35
N ARG A 100 20.57 -8.51 4.40
CA ARG A 100 21.06 -7.13 4.39
C ARG A 100 20.87 -6.48 3.03
N ARG A 101 21.06 -7.24 1.95
CA ARG A 101 20.75 -6.80 0.58
C ARG A 101 19.26 -6.46 0.42
N LEU A 102 18.37 -7.34 0.88
CA LEU A 102 16.93 -7.09 0.82
C LEU A 102 16.54 -5.86 1.64
N PHE A 103 17.07 -5.74 2.87
CA PHE A 103 16.86 -4.60 3.75
C PHE A 103 17.21 -3.29 3.02
N ASN A 104 18.42 -3.19 2.48
CA ASN A 104 18.89 -1.98 1.81
C ASN A 104 18.07 -1.64 0.55
N ARG A 105 17.57 -2.65 -0.17
CA ARG A 105 16.67 -2.44 -1.33
C ARG A 105 15.34 -1.86 -0.90
N LEU A 106 14.72 -2.40 0.14
CA LEU A 106 13.44 -1.89 0.64
C LEU A 106 13.58 -0.50 1.26
N ASP A 107 14.71 -0.21 1.90
CA ASP A 107 15.03 1.09 2.50
C ASP A 107 15.27 2.20 1.46
N SER A 108 15.77 1.83 0.27
CA SER A 108 16.07 2.80 -0.79
C SER A 108 14.88 3.18 -1.67
N ILE A 109 13.74 2.51 -1.53
CA ILE A 109 12.51 2.85 -2.27
C ILE A 109 11.86 4.10 -1.67
N ASP A 110 11.52 5.08 -2.51
CA ASP A 110 10.65 6.18 -2.09
C ASP A 110 9.21 5.72 -1.99
N TRP A 111 8.72 5.59 -0.76
CA TRP A 111 7.37 5.13 -0.45
C TRP A 111 6.32 6.25 -0.45
N ASN A 112 6.71 7.53 -0.57
CA ASN A 112 5.75 8.64 -0.53
C ASN A 112 4.67 8.56 -1.62
N PRO A 113 4.97 8.24 -2.89
CA PRO A 113 3.95 8.18 -3.95
C PRO A 113 2.85 7.15 -3.71
N VAL A 114 3.08 6.19 -2.79
CA VAL A 114 2.17 5.08 -2.51
C VAL A 114 1.50 5.25 -1.15
N LYS A 115 2.25 5.56 -0.09
CA LYS A 115 1.71 5.54 1.29
C LYS A 115 0.62 6.58 1.55
N TRP A 116 0.59 7.66 0.77
CA TRP A 116 -0.37 8.76 0.88
C TRP A 116 -1.65 8.56 0.04
N ARG A 117 -1.81 7.40 -0.62
CA ARG A 117 -3.03 7.06 -1.38
C ARG A 117 -4.20 6.65 -0.47
N THR A 118 -4.41 7.41 0.59
CA THR A 118 -5.44 7.19 1.60
C THR A 118 -5.78 8.52 2.26
N ALA A 119 -7.07 8.73 2.55
CA ALA A 119 -7.52 9.90 3.31
C ALA A 119 -7.17 9.80 4.81
N GLY A 120 -6.79 8.61 5.28
CA GLY A 120 -6.45 8.36 6.68
C GLY A 120 -4.95 8.28 6.95
N ASN A 121 -4.59 7.52 7.99
CA ASN A 121 -3.18 7.27 8.30
C ASN A 121 -2.45 6.65 7.10
N PRO A 122 -1.23 7.11 6.77
CA PRO A 122 -0.46 6.57 5.66
C PRO A 122 -0.34 5.06 5.77
N SER A 123 -0.49 4.37 4.66
CA SER A 123 -0.44 2.91 4.68
C SER A 123 0.03 2.32 3.37
N ILE A 124 0.71 1.19 3.46
CA ILE A 124 1.22 0.43 2.31
C ILE A 124 0.72 -0.99 2.44
N GLY A 125 -0.02 -1.45 1.42
CA GLY A 125 -0.48 -2.83 1.31
C GLY A 125 0.63 -3.78 0.83
N LYS A 126 0.47 -5.09 1.10
CA LYS A 126 1.42 -6.11 0.61
C LYS A 126 1.61 -6.08 -0.91
N GLY A 127 0.52 -5.90 -1.66
CA GLY A 127 0.60 -5.84 -3.13
C GLY A 127 1.35 -4.61 -3.63
N GLU A 128 1.16 -3.47 -2.96
CA GLU A 128 1.90 -2.24 -3.26
C GLU A 128 3.38 -2.38 -2.95
N LEU A 129 3.73 -3.00 -1.81
CA LEU A 129 5.12 -3.30 -1.48
C LEU A 129 5.78 -4.16 -2.55
N VAL A 130 5.12 -5.26 -2.96
CA VAL A 130 5.61 -6.17 -4.00
C VAL A 130 5.77 -5.43 -5.33
N SER A 131 4.75 -4.69 -5.78
CA SER A 131 4.82 -3.97 -7.07
C SER A 131 5.89 -2.88 -7.09
N SER A 132 6.08 -2.15 -5.99
CA SER A 132 7.14 -1.15 -5.89
C SER A 132 8.52 -1.79 -5.91
N TYR A 133 8.68 -2.91 -5.20
CA TYR A 133 9.94 -3.66 -5.21
C TYR A 133 10.27 -4.20 -6.60
N GLU A 134 9.29 -4.81 -7.29
CA GLU A 134 9.45 -5.32 -8.65
C GLU A 134 9.81 -4.19 -9.62
N SER A 135 9.15 -3.03 -9.53
CA SER A 135 9.43 -1.89 -10.40
C SER A 135 10.84 -1.31 -10.27
N CYS A 136 11.49 -1.50 -9.11
CA CYS A 136 12.84 -0.98 -8.85
C CYS A 136 13.95 -2.02 -9.07
N PHE A 137 13.66 -3.32 -8.93
CA PHE A 137 14.70 -4.35 -8.82
C PHE A 137 14.43 -5.66 -9.57
N ALA A 138 13.31 -5.79 -10.30
CA ALA A 138 13.06 -6.92 -11.21
C ALA A 138 13.57 -6.66 -12.63
#